data_AF-A0A401Q6W1-F1
#
_entry.id   AF-A0A401Q6W1-F1
#
_cell.length_a   1.000
_cell.length_b   1.000
_cell.length_c   1.000
_cell.angle_alpha   90.00
_cell.angle_beta   90.00
_cell.angle_gamma   90.00
#
_symmetry.space_group_name_H-M   'P 1'
#
loop_
_entity.id
_entity.type
_entity.pdbx_description
1 polymer ?
#
loop_
_entity_poly.entity_id
_entity_poly.type
_entity_poly.pdbx_seq_one_letter_code
_entity_poly.pdbx_strand_id
1 'polypeptide(L)' 'TEDLVAGVRWAFLDMLEKENDWMDVETKSKAKEKAHGVLAKIGYPDFILNDTILNHYFQNVK' A
#
# COMPACT_ATOMS: atom_id res chain seq x y z
N THR A 1 6.66 -10.92 -4.65
CA THR A 1 5.78 -9.88 -5.24
C THR A 1 5.63 -8.69 -4.32
N GLU A 2 5.50 -8.92 -3.00
CA GLU A 2 5.61 -7.87 -1.98
C GLU A 2 6.94 -7.11 -2.06
N ASP A 3 8.04 -7.82 -2.37
CA ASP A 3 9.37 -7.22 -2.54
C ASP A 3 9.41 -6.17 -3.66
N LEU A 4 8.67 -6.38 -4.75
CA LEU A 4 8.61 -5.41 -5.85
C LEU A 4 7.88 -4.14 -5.40
N VAL A 5 6.80 -4.28 -4.63
CA VAL A 5 6.05 -3.13 -4.10
C VAL A 5 6.92 -2.36 -3.09
N ALA A 6 7.65 -3.07 -2.24
CA ALA A 6 8.61 -2.46 -1.31
C ALA A 6 9.72 -1.72 -2.06
N GLY A 7 10.29 -2.32 -3.11
CA GLY A 7 11.32 -1.72 -3.94
C GLY A 7 10.85 -0.45 -4.65
N VAL A 8 9.66 -0.46 -5.25
CA VAL A 8 9.07 0.72 -5.90
C VAL A 8 8.80 1.82 -4.87
N ARG A 9 8.27 1.48 -3.68
CA ARG A 9 8.07 2.47 -2.60
C ARG A 9 9.40 3.11 -2.20
N TRP A 10 10.45 2.31 -2.03
CA TRP A 10 11.77 2.82 -1.68
C TRP A 10 12.31 3.77 -2.76
N ALA A 11 12.24 3.38 -4.04
CA ALA A 11 12.71 4.21 -5.14
C ALA A 11 11.95 5.54 -5.22
N PHE A 12 10.63 5.53 -4.99
CA PHE A 12 9.83 6.76 -4.92
C PHE A 12 10.27 7.67 -3.78
N LEU A 13 10.49 7.12 -2.58
CA LEU A 13 10.96 7.89 -1.43
C LEU A 13 12.36 8.46 -1.66
N ASP A 14 13.24 7.70 -2.32
CA ASP A 14 14.60 8.14 -2.66
C ASP A 14 14.59 9.32 -3.62
N MET A 15 13.81 9.22 -4.70
CA MET A 15 13.59 10.31 -5.67
C MET A 15 12.97 11.55 -4.99
N LEU A 16 11.97 11.36 -4.13
CA LEU A 16 11.31 12.43 -3.39
C LEU A 16 12.29 13.21 -2.49
N GLU A 17 13.29 12.53 -1.95
CA GLU A 17 14.29 13.17 -1.10
C GLU A 17 15.40 13.84 -1.92
N LYS A 18 15.97 13.12 -2.89
CA LYS A 18 17.22 13.50 -3.54
C LYS A 18 17.07 14.36 -4.79
N GLU A 19 15.96 14.21 -5.52
CA GLU A 19 15.79 14.81 -6.86
C GLU A 19 14.66 15.84 -6.92
N ASN A 20 13.80 15.87 -5.91
CA ASN A 20 12.64 16.75 -5.90
C ASN A 20 12.99 18.14 -5.35
N ASP A 21 13.27 19.10 -6.21
CA ASP A 21 13.64 20.46 -5.75
C ASP A 21 12.47 21.45 -5.69
N TRP A 22 11.29 21.03 -6.14
CA TRP A 22 10.13 21.92 -6.28
C TRP A 22 9.15 21.85 -5.11
N MET A 23 9.22 20.81 -4.26
CA MET A 23 8.43 20.73 -3.04
C MET A 23 9.21 21.30 -1.85
N ASP A 24 8.52 22.07 -1.01
CA ASP A 24 9.04 22.43 0.30
C ASP A 24 9.14 21.22 1.23
N VAL A 25 9.88 21.41 2.33
CA VAL A 25 10.20 20.35 3.30
C VAL A 25 8.94 19.79 3.98
N GLU A 26 7.96 20.64 4.27
CA GLU A 26 6.71 20.23 4.93
C GLU A 26 5.90 19.30 4.02
N THR A 27 5.75 19.68 2.76
CA THR A 27 5.05 18.93 1.73
C THR A 27 5.73 17.59 1.46
N LYS A 28 7.07 17.56 1.39
CA LYS A 28 7.84 16.31 1.28
C LYS A 28 7.57 15.38 2.47
N SER A 29 7.53 15.91 3.69
CA SER A 29 7.24 15.12 4.88
C SER A 29 5.86 14.44 4.78
N LYS A 30 4.83 15.19 4.38
CA LYS A 30 3.48 14.64 4.17
C LYS A 30 3.40 13.63 3.03
N ALA A 31 4.15 13.84 1.96
CA ALA A 31 4.25 12.86 0.87
C ALA A 31 4.91 11.55 1.33
N LYS A 32 5.95 11.61 2.19
CA LYS A 32 6.56 10.42 2.80
C LYS A 32 5.58 9.68 3.71
N GLU A 33 4.90 10.39 4.61
CA GLU A 33 3.85 9.81 5.48
C GLU A 33 2.82 9.04 4.65
N LYS A 34 2.32 9.66 3.57
CA LYS A 34 1.36 9.03 2.66
C LYS A 34 1.93 7.80 1.97
N ALA A 35 3.16 7.86 1.45
CA ALA A 35 3.80 6.73 0.76
C ALA A 35 4.01 5.52 1.69
N HIS A 36 4.32 5.75 2.97
CA HIS A 36 4.37 4.69 3.99
C HIS A 36 2.99 4.11 4.32
N GLY A 37 1.94 4.91 4.26
CA GLY A 37 0.56 4.48 4.50
C GLY A 37 -0.09 3.69 3.35
N VAL A 38 0.52 3.62 2.17
CA VAL A 38 -0.03 2.85 1.04
C VAL A 38 0.04 1.35 1.35
N LEU A 39 -1.12 0.72 1.45
CA LEU A 39 -1.24 -0.73 1.66
C LEU A 39 -1.15 -1.48 0.32
N ALA A 40 -0.25 -2.46 0.25
CA ALA A 40 -0.14 -3.36 -0.90
C ALA A 40 -1.23 -4.44 -0.80
N LYS A 41 -2.14 -4.50 -1.78
CA LYS A 41 -3.11 -5.59 -1.94
C LYS A 41 -2.72 -6.40 -3.17
N ILE A 42 -2.20 -7.61 -2.98
CA ILE A 42 -1.62 -8.43 -4.05
C ILE A 42 -2.45 -9.69 -4.23
N GLY A 43 -2.82 -9.99 -5.48
CA GLY A 43 -3.60 -11.17 -5.80
C GLY A 43 -5.04 -11.05 -5.30
N TYR A 44 -5.36 -11.77 -4.23
CA TYR A 44 -6.68 -11.82 -3.64
C TYR A 44 -6.58 -11.78 -2.11
N PRO A 45 -7.61 -11.31 -1.40
CA PRO A 45 -7.56 -11.20 0.05
C PRO A 45 -7.66 -12.58 0.70
N ASP A 46 -6.82 -12.88 1.69
CA ASP A 46 -6.68 -14.22 2.28
C ASP A 46 -7.97 -14.82 2.83
N PHE A 47 -8.93 -13.98 3.25
CA PHE A 47 -10.19 -14.46 3.82
C PHE A 47 -10.99 -15.34 2.86
N ILE A 48 -10.79 -15.21 1.55
CA ILE A 48 -11.50 -16.03 0.55
C ILE A 48 -10.99 -17.47 0.47
N LEU A 49 -9.81 -17.76 1.03
CA LEU A 49 -9.26 -19.12 1.10
C LEU A 49 -9.82 -19.92 2.29
N ASN A 50 -10.57 -19.27 3.19
CA ASN A 50 -11.15 -19.91 4.36
C ASN A 50 -12.67 -20.00 4.20
N ASP A 51 -13.16 -21.19 3.87
CA ASP A 51 -14.58 -21.46 3.63
C ASP A 51 -15.47 -21.05 4.80
N THR A 52 -15.03 -21.20 6.04
CA THR A 52 -15.81 -20.81 7.23
C THR A 52 -15.99 -19.30 7.29
N ILE A 53 -14.92 -18.53 7.08
CA ILE A 53 -14.95 -17.07 7.09
C ILE A 53 -15.73 -16.55 5.87
N LEU A 54 -15.51 -17.16 4.71
CA LEU A 54 -16.17 -16.82 3.46
C LEU A 54 -17.69 -17.04 3.57
N ASN A 55 -18.12 -18.21 4.06
CA ASN A 55 -19.54 -18.53 4.23
C ASN A 55 -20.21 -17.61 5.26
N HIS A 56 -19.53 -17.29 6.37
CA HIS A 56 -20.04 -16.33 7.34
C HIS A 56 -20.18 -14.91 6.74
N TYR A 57 -19.22 -14.46 5.93
CA TYR A 57 -19.29 -13.16 5.26
C TYR A 57 -20.51 -13.07 4.32
N PHE A 58 -20.84 -14.15 3.63
CA PHE A 58 -21.94 -14.20 2.66
C PHE A 58 -23.28 -14.74 3.20
N GLN A 59 -23.38 -15.02 4.51
CA GLN A 59 -24.56 -15.65 5.12
C GLN A 59 -25.89 -14.88 4.94
N ASN A 60 -25.82 -13.57 4.69
CA ASN A 60 -26.98 -12.68 4.57
C ASN A 60 -27.22 -12.17 3.14
N VAL A 61 -26.52 -12.73 2.15
CA VAL A 61 -26.80 -12.41 0.75
C VAL A 61 -28.01 -13.23 0.29
N LYS A 62 -29.06 -12.54 -0.14
CA LYS A 62 -30.29 -13.13 -0.68
C LYS A 62 -30.10 -13.65 -2.09
#